data_AF-A0A2P6SDJ1-F1
#
_entry.id   AF-A0A2P6SDJ1-F1
#
_cell.length_a   1.000
_cell.length_b   1.000
_cell.length_c   1.000
_cell.angle_alpha   90.00
_cell.angle_beta   90.00
_cell.angle_gamma   90.00
#
_symmetry.space_group_name_H-M   'P 1'
#
loop_
_entity.id
_entity.type
_entity.pdbx_description
1 polymer ?
#
loop_
_entity_poly.entity_id
_entity_poly.type
_entity_poly.pdbx_seq_one_letter_code
_entity_poly.pdbx_strand_id
1 'polypeptide(L)'
;MLVKRADVWVKELGLSNIHFMYANATTSFNQLVSTNPGPLMLVSILCPDPYFKRKHHKRRVVQKPLVDSIVNNLAPRGRVYTVRCT
;
A
#
# COMPACT_ATOMS: atom_id res chain seq x y z
N MET A 1 -12.55 11.64 -6.89
CA MET A 1 -11.80 10.65 -6.08
C MET A 1 -10.47 10.34 -6.76
N LEU A 2 -9.41 10.17 -5.98
CA LEU A 2 -8.02 10.02 -6.45
C LEU A 2 -7.84 8.90 -7.50
N VAL A 3 -8.50 7.75 -7.29
CA VAL A 3 -8.50 6.61 -8.22
C VAL A 3 -9.05 7.00 -9.60
N LYS A 4 -10.17 7.72 -9.68
CA LYS A 4 -10.76 8.14 -10.97
C LYS A 4 -9.80 9.04 -11.77
N ARG A 5 -9.06 9.92 -11.09
CA ARG A 5 -8.07 10.77 -11.74
C ARG A 5 -6.87 9.96 -12.24
N ALA A 6 -6.40 9.02 -11.42
CA ALA A 6 -5.30 8.13 -11.82
C ALA A 6 -5.68 7.24 -13.01
N ASP A 7 -6.94 6.76 -13.07
CA ASP A 7 -7.44 5.96 -14.20
C ASP A 7 -7.43 6.74 -15.52
N VAL A 8 -7.75 8.04 -15.49
CA VAL A 8 -7.61 8.93 -16.65
C VAL A 8 -6.15 9.01 -17.10
N TRP A 9 -5.21 9.24 -16.17
CA TRP A 9 -3.78 9.31 -16.51
C TRP A 9 -3.22 7.99 -17.04
N VAL A 10 -3.64 6.85 -16.49
CA VAL A 10 -3.24 5.52 -16.99
C VAL A 10 -3.64 5.35 -18.45
N LYS A 11 -4.86 5.80 -18.82
CA LYS A 11 -5.36 5.76 -20.20
C LYS A 11 -4.59 6.73 -21.11
N GLU A 12 -4.39 7.96 -20.67
CA GLU A 12 -3.66 8.98 -21.44
C GLU A 12 -2.20 8.59 -21.70
N LEU A 13 -1.56 7.91 -20.74
CA LEU A 13 -0.18 7.44 -20.84
C LEU A 13 -0.04 6.05 -21.51
N GLY A 14 -1.15 5.38 -21.83
CA GLY A 14 -1.14 4.05 -22.47
C GLY A 14 -0.56 2.93 -21.60
N LEU A 15 -0.69 3.03 -20.26
CA LEU A 15 -0.11 2.07 -19.33
C LEU A 15 -1.06 0.87 -19.12
N SER A 16 -0.54 -0.36 -19.24
CA SER A 16 -1.33 -1.60 -19.13
C SER A 16 -1.06 -2.41 -17.85
N ASN A 17 -0.04 -2.03 -17.09
CA ASN A 17 0.46 -2.77 -15.91
C ASN A 17 0.06 -2.13 -14.58
N ILE A 18 -0.98 -1.29 -14.57
CA ILE A 18 -1.47 -0.59 -13.37
C ILE A 18 -2.88 -1.06 -13.07
N HIS A 19 -3.10 -1.50 -11.83
CA HIS A 19 -4.39 -1.94 -11.33
C HIS A 19 -4.73 -1.20 -10.04
N PHE A 20 -6.00 -0.83 -9.89
CA PHE A 20 -6.52 -0.17 -8.69
C PHE A 20 -7.50 -1.07 -7.97
N MET A 21 -7.48 -1.03 -6.64
CA MET A 21 -8.42 -1.78 -5.80
C MET A 21 -8.83 -0.95 -4.59
N TYR A 22 -10.05 -1.18 -4.12
CA TYR A 22 -10.55 -0.64 -2.86
C TYR A 22 -10.48 -1.73 -1.80
N ALA A 23 -9.64 -1.52 -0.79
CA ALA A 23 -9.48 -2.48 0.30
C ALA A 23 -8.98 -1.78 1.57
N ASN A 24 -9.23 -2.42 2.71
CA ASN A 24 -8.53 -2.08 3.94
C ASN A 24 -7.16 -2.78 3.93
N ALA A 25 -6.08 -1.99 3.83
CA ALA A 25 -4.73 -2.53 3.75
C ALA A 25 -4.40 -3.45 4.95
N THR A 26 -4.72 -3.05 6.18
CA THR A 26 -4.37 -3.81 7.38
C THR A 26 -5.01 -5.20 7.41
N THR A 27 -6.27 -5.34 6.99
CA THR A 27 -6.99 -6.62 7.08
C THR A 27 -6.93 -7.45 5.81
N SER A 28 -6.70 -6.81 4.66
CA SER A 28 -6.86 -7.47 3.35
C SER A 28 -5.53 -7.73 2.63
N PHE A 29 -4.44 -7.08 3.03
CA PHE A 29 -3.17 -7.12 2.30
C PHE A 29 -2.67 -8.55 2.05
N ASN A 30 -2.65 -9.41 3.08
CA ASN A 30 -2.16 -10.78 2.95
C ASN A 30 -2.91 -11.57 1.88
N GLN A 31 -4.25 -11.51 1.92
CA GLN A 31 -5.09 -12.20 0.94
C GLN A 31 -4.88 -11.63 -0.47
N LEU A 32 -4.78 -10.31 -0.61
CA LEU A 32 -4.58 -9.65 -1.90
C LEU A 32 -3.22 -9.96 -2.53
N VAL A 33 -2.17 -10.09 -1.73
CA VAL A 33 -0.84 -10.43 -2.24
C VAL A 33 -0.73 -11.93 -2.54
N SER A 34 -1.39 -12.79 -1.77
CA SER A 34 -1.37 -14.24 -1.99
C SER A 34 -1.99 -14.67 -3.33
N THR A 35 -2.90 -13.87 -3.89
CA THR A 35 -3.51 -14.14 -5.21
C THR A 35 -2.66 -13.62 -6.37
N ASN A 36 -1.60 -12.85 -6.09
CA ASN A 36 -0.72 -12.32 -7.12
C ASN A 36 0.28 -13.40 -7.58
N PRO A 37 0.34 -13.73 -8.88
CA PRO A 37 1.18 -14.83 -9.38
C PRO A 37 2.69 -14.52 -9.41
N GLY A 38 3.13 -13.35 -8.91
CA GLY A 38 4.52 -12.91 -8.96
C GLY A 38 5.07 -12.44 -7.61
N PRO A 39 6.41 -12.36 -7.46
CA PRO A 39 7.05 -11.96 -6.22
C PRO A 39 6.76 -10.50 -5.86
N LEU A 40 6.41 -10.25 -4.60
CA LEU A 40 6.28 -8.89 -4.10
C LEU A 40 7.67 -8.29 -3.82
N MET A 41 8.12 -7.43 -4.72
CA MET A 41 9.46 -6.82 -4.65
C MET A 41 9.48 -5.47 -3.93
N LEU A 42 8.37 -4.73 -3.96
CA LEU A 42 8.32 -3.37 -3.44
C LEU A 42 6.96 -3.04 -2.83
N VAL A 43 6.98 -2.46 -1.63
CA VAL A 43 5.80 -1.83 -1.00
C VAL A 43 6.11 -0.38 -0.67
N SER A 44 5.22 0.53 -1.08
CA SER A 44 5.35 1.96 -0.82
C SER A 44 4.12 2.47 -0.08
N ILE A 45 4.32 3.10 1.09
CA ILE A 45 3.27 3.77 1.86
C ILE A 45 3.53 5.27 1.78
N LEU A 46 2.72 5.97 0.99
CA LEU A 46 2.93 7.37 0.66
C LEU A 46 1.95 8.25 1.44
N CYS A 47 2.50 9.16 2.23
CA CYS A 47 1.79 10.17 2.99
C CYS A 47 0.58 9.63 3.76
N PRO A 48 0.76 8.59 4.60
CA PRO A 48 -0.31 8.09 5.44
C PRO A 48 -0.71 9.16 6.45
N ASP A 49 -1.99 9.17 6.84
CA ASP A 49 -2.48 10.13 7.84
C ASP A 49 -1.63 10.10 9.11
N PRO A 50 -1.10 11.25 9.56
CA PRO A 50 -0.10 11.29 10.62
C PRO A 50 -0.68 10.99 12.01
N TYR A 51 -1.97 11.25 12.22
CA TYR A 51 -2.68 11.12 13.50
C TYR A 51 -1.87 11.67 14.69
N PHE A 52 -1.66 12.99 14.72
CA PHE A 52 -0.80 13.67 15.70
C PHE A 52 -1.21 13.48 17.17
N LYS A 53 -2.51 13.40 17.44
CA LYS A 53 -3.02 13.25 18.83
C LYS A 53 -2.75 11.84 19.33
N ARG A 54 -2.22 11.70 20.55
CA ARG A 54 -1.92 10.40 21.19
C ARG A 54 -3.11 9.42 21.14
N LYS A 55 -4.32 9.92 21.40
CA LYS A 55 -5.57 9.13 21.33
C LYS A 55 -5.85 8.51 19.95
N HIS A 56 -5.27 9.05 18.88
CA HIS A 56 -5.45 8.58 17.51
C HIS A 56 -4.27 7.75 16.99
N HIS A 57 -3.21 7.52 17.77
CA HIS A 57 -2.04 6.75 17.30
C HIS A 57 -2.41 5.37 16.78
N LYS A 58 -3.44 4.73 17.37
CA LYS A 58 -3.96 3.42 16.93
C LYS A 58 -4.56 3.44 15.52
N ARG A 59 -4.87 4.61 14.96
CA ARG A 59 -5.42 4.78 13.60
C ARG A 59 -4.36 4.90 12.51
N ARG A 60 -3.08 5.07 12.87
CA ARG A 60 -2.00 5.10 11.88
C ARG A 60 -1.99 3.80 11.10
N VAL A 61 -1.76 3.89 9.79
CA VAL A 61 -1.71 2.72 8.90
C VAL A 61 -0.49 1.85 9.19
N VAL A 62 0.68 2.48 9.42
CA VAL A 62 1.93 1.77 9.70
C VAL A 62 1.92 1.27 11.16
N GLN A 63 1.35 0.08 11.33
CA GLN A 63 1.24 -0.65 12.60
C GLN A 63 1.74 -2.08 12.44
N LYS A 64 2.09 -2.71 13.56
CA LYS A 64 2.65 -4.06 13.58
C LYS A 64 1.90 -5.08 12.70
N PRO A 65 0.54 -5.18 12.72
CA PRO A 65 -0.17 -6.17 11.89
C PRO A 65 0.08 -6.00 10.39
N LEU A 66 0.05 -4.77 9.88
CA LEU A 66 0.31 -4.51 8.47
C LEU A 66 1.78 -4.73 8.12
N VAL A 67 2.70 -4.29 8.99
CA VAL A 67 4.15 -4.46 8.78
C VAL A 67 4.52 -5.94 8.73
N ASP A 68 4.03 -6.75 9.67
CA ASP A 68 4.28 -8.19 9.71
C ASP A 68 3.72 -8.85 8.43
N SER A 69 2.51 -8.46 8.00
CA SER A 69 1.93 -8.96 6.75
C SER A 69 2.74 -8.58 5.50
N ILE A 70 3.33 -7.38 5.46
CA ILE A 70 4.20 -6.96 4.36
C ILE A 70 5.48 -7.80 4.34
N VAL A 71 6.17 -7.87 5.48
CA VAL A 71 7.47 -8.56 5.58
C VAL A 71 7.33 -10.05 5.24
N ASN A 72 6.28 -10.71 5.69
CA ASN A 72 6.04 -12.14 5.44
C ASN A 72 5.79 -12.46 3.95
N ASN A 73 5.31 -11.50 3.16
CA ASN A 73 5.05 -11.70 1.73
C ASN A 73 6.14 -11.11 0.83
N LEU A 74 7.10 -10.37 1.40
CA LEU A 74 8.14 -9.70 0.63
C LEU A 74 9.15 -10.72 0.14
N ALA A 75 9.46 -10.71 -1.15
CA ALA A 75 10.48 -11.58 -1.71
C ALA A 75 11.88 -11.21 -1.17
N PRO A 76 12.87 -12.13 -1.22
CA PRO A 76 14.25 -11.81 -0.88
C PRO A 76 14.73 -10.57 -1.62
N ARG A 77 15.40 -9.65 -0.91
CA ARG A 77 15.85 -8.33 -1.41
C ARG A 77 14.73 -7.34 -1.76
N GLY A 78 13.47 -7.66 -1.47
CA GLY A 78 12.38 -6.71 -1.59
C GLY A 78 12.55 -5.54 -0.62
N ARG A 79 11.88 -4.43 -0.91
CA ARG A 79 12.04 -3.16 -0.18
C ARG A 79 10.70 -2.60 0.28
N VAL A 80 10.76 -1.85 1.38
CA VAL A 80 9.63 -1.07 1.89
C VAL A 80 10.04 0.40 1.97
N TYR A 81 9.28 1.27 1.32
CA TYR A 81 9.46 2.72 1.40
C TYR A 81 8.27 3.36 2.11
N THR A 82 8.56 4.25 3.06
CA THR A 82 7.54 5.04 3.74
C THR A 82 7.88 6.52 3.57
N VAL A 83 6.95 7.29 3.00
CA VAL A 83 7.11 8.74 2.83
C VAL A 83 6.12 9.42 3.76
N ARG A 84 6.61 10.30 4.62
CA ARG A 84 5.76 11.16 5.45
C ARG A 84 5.71 12.54 4.79
N CYS A 85 4.51 12.99 4.44
CA CYS A 85 4.26 14.40 4.15
C CYS A 85 4.14 15.12 5.50
N THR A 86 5.16 15.89 5.89
CA THR A 86 5.11 16.80 7.05
C THR A 86 4.85 18.21 6.59
#